data_AF-A0AA42JCY8-F1
#
_entry.id   AF-A0AA42JCY8-F1
#
_cell.length_a   1.000
_cell.length_b   1.000
_cell.length_c   1.000
_cell.angle_alpha   90.00
_cell.angle_beta   90.00
_cell.angle_gamma   90.00
#
_symmetry.space_group_name_H-M   'P 1'
#
loop_
_entity.id
_entity.type
_entity.pdbx_description
1 polymer ?
#
loop_
_entity_poly.entity_id
_entity_poly.type
_entity_poly.pdbx_seq_one_letter_code
_entity_poly.pdbx_strand_id
1 'polypeptide(L)'
;MDAVLEHLQRIVRPALMEYRDAELRLDAAHERGNATEIESTRHEVLRRARTAAIELHQLSDVALKAPSPELPSFSTIADVRSAVQGCCLFLRTSDQVADVSLLRDVADAFKHCVPDRENTSIRGADAVIAVSSGFGGLRSGEGKYGGAEQVIVSRKAGEKRALSSVFQNVFDAWMRLLRQPLPSIGAF
;
A
#
# COMPACT_ATOMS: atom_id res chain seq x y z
N MET A 1 -24.94 9.85 -1.63
CA MET A 1 -23.70 9.58 -0.88
C MET A 1 -22.62 9.37 -1.92
N ASP A 2 -21.45 9.99 -1.77
CA ASP A 2 -20.36 9.84 -2.73
C ASP A 2 -19.85 8.38 -2.68
N ALA A 3 -20.01 7.65 -3.79
CA ALA A 3 -19.68 6.23 -3.87
C ALA A 3 -18.18 5.95 -3.68
N VAL A 4 -17.31 6.89 -4.06
CA VAL A 4 -15.86 6.76 -3.86
C VAL A 4 -15.53 6.88 -2.38
N LEU A 5 -16.11 7.87 -1.69
CA LEU A 5 -15.95 8.02 -0.24
C LEU A 5 -16.56 6.85 0.53
N GLU A 6 -17.73 6.35 0.10
CA GLU A 6 -18.35 5.18 0.72
C GLU A 6 -17.47 3.94 0.56
N HIS A 7 -16.94 3.66 -0.64
CA HIS A 7 -16.06 2.53 -0.87
C HIS A 7 -14.75 2.67 -0.07
N LEU A 8 -14.17 3.87 -0.03
CA LEU A 8 -13.00 4.15 0.78
C LEU A 8 -13.26 3.85 2.27
N GLN A 9 -14.40 4.28 2.81
CA GLN A 9 -14.73 4.10 4.23
C GLN A 9 -15.11 2.66 4.59
N ARG A 10 -15.86 1.96 3.73
CA ARG A 10 -16.45 0.65 4.06
C ARG A 10 -15.58 -0.53 3.64
N ILE A 11 -14.68 -0.34 2.67
CA ILE A 11 -13.89 -1.42 2.08
C ILE A 11 -12.39 -1.15 2.26
N VAL A 12 -11.90 -0.03 1.73
CA VAL A 12 -10.45 0.26 1.68
C VAL A 12 -9.86 0.48 3.08
N ARG A 13 -10.47 1.36 3.90
CA ARG A 13 -9.98 1.64 5.25
C ARG A 13 -9.94 0.38 6.13
N PRO A 14 -11.01 -0.44 6.22
CA PRO A 14 -10.97 -1.70 6.95
C PRO A 14 -9.85 -2.63 6.46
N ALA A 15 -9.66 -2.80 5.15
CA ALA A 15 -8.60 -3.65 4.62
C ALA A 15 -7.19 -3.18 5.04
N LEU A 16 -6.95 -1.86 5.04
CA LEU A 16 -5.70 -1.26 5.49
C LEU A 16 -5.49 -1.42 7.01
N MET A 17 -6.56 -1.27 7.80
CA MET A 17 -6.52 -1.50 9.25
C MET A 17 -6.23 -2.97 9.58
N GLU A 18 -6.85 -3.92 8.89
CA GLU A 18 -6.58 -5.35 9.08
C GLU A 18 -5.14 -5.74 8.74
N TYR A 19 -4.54 -5.11 7.72
CA TYR A 19 -3.12 -5.26 7.43
C TYR A 19 -2.25 -4.73 8.57
N ARG A 20 -2.56 -3.53 9.08
CA ARG A 20 -1.85 -2.96 10.24
C ARG A 20 -1.94 -3.86 11.48
N ASP A 21 -3.13 -4.38 11.77
CA ASP A 21 -3.33 -5.27 12.92
C ASP A 21 -2.59 -6.61 12.74
N ALA A 22 -2.41 -7.08 11.51
CA ALA A 22 -1.55 -8.24 11.23
C ALA A 22 -0.06 -7.92 11.42
N GLU A 23 0.42 -6.74 11.01
CA GLU A 23 1.79 -6.28 11.27
C GLU A 23 2.09 -6.20 12.78
N LEU A 24 1.16 -5.66 13.58
CA LEU A 24 1.31 -5.60 15.05
C LEU A 24 1.34 -6.99 15.69
N ARG A 25 0.59 -7.96 15.14
CA ARG A 25 0.61 -9.35 15.61
C ARG A 25 1.90 -10.06 15.26
N LEU A 26 2.49 -9.76 14.10
CA LEU A 26 3.83 -10.24 13.75
C LEU A 26 4.88 -9.70 14.73
N ASP A 27 4.83 -8.41 15.08
CA ASP A 27 5.73 -7.82 16.08
C ASP A 27 5.60 -8.53 17.44
N ALA A 28 4.37 -8.73 17.92
CA ALA A 28 4.11 -9.43 19.17
C ALA A 28 4.54 -10.91 19.15
N ALA A 29 4.53 -11.57 17.98
CA ALA A 29 5.03 -12.92 17.82
C ALA A 29 6.57 -12.98 17.92
N HIS A 30 7.26 -11.99 17.36
CA HIS A 30 8.71 -11.83 17.51
C HIS A 30 9.12 -11.56 18.95
N GLU A 31 8.41 -10.68 19.66
CA GLU A 31 8.66 -10.40 21.08
C GLU A 31 8.53 -11.65 21.96
N ARG A 32 7.62 -12.56 21.61
CA ARG A 32 7.43 -13.85 22.31
C ARG A 32 8.44 -14.93 21.91
N GLY A 33 9.14 -14.77 20.79
CA GLY A 33 10.15 -15.73 20.32
C GLY A 33 9.61 -17.09 19.86
N ASN A 34 8.31 -17.21 19.58
CA ASN A 34 7.69 -18.46 19.15
C ASN A 34 7.78 -18.63 17.62
N ALA A 35 8.68 -19.49 17.14
CA ALA A 35 8.94 -19.68 15.71
C ALA A 35 7.69 -20.07 14.90
N THR A 36 6.82 -20.93 15.44
CA THR A 36 5.59 -21.34 14.76
C THR A 36 4.59 -20.18 14.66
N GLU A 37 4.48 -19.39 15.72
CA GLU A 37 3.63 -18.20 15.74
C GLU A 37 4.12 -17.14 14.76
N ILE A 38 5.45 -16.90 14.72
CA ILE A 38 6.10 -16.00 13.75
C ILE A 38 5.79 -16.44 12.33
N GLU A 39 5.96 -17.72 12.00
CA GLU A 39 5.68 -18.21 10.64
C GLU A 39 4.20 -18.08 10.26
N SER A 40 3.29 -18.37 11.19
CA SER A 40 1.86 -18.23 10.95
C SER A 40 1.42 -16.77 10.75
N THR A 41 1.99 -15.85 11.55
CA THR A 41 1.71 -14.40 11.45
C THR A 41 2.35 -13.78 10.21
N ARG A 42 3.52 -14.29 9.78
CA ARG A 42 4.14 -13.94 8.49
C ARG A 42 3.22 -14.25 7.31
N HIS A 43 2.63 -15.43 7.28
CA HIS A 43 1.63 -15.79 6.26
C HIS A 43 0.36 -14.95 6.36
N GLU A 44 -0.09 -14.63 7.58
CA GLU A 44 -1.26 -13.78 7.77
C GLU A 44 -1.03 -12.35 7.27
N VAL A 45 0.09 -11.72 7.61
CA VAL A 45 0.39 -10.35 7.20
C VAL A 45 0.49 -10.25 5.67
N LEU A 46 1.08 -11.25 5.00
CA LEU A 46 1.11 -11.31 3.54
C LEU A 46 -0.29 -11.46 2.92
N ARG A 47 -1.18 -12.25 3.52
CA ARG A 47 -2.58 -12.35 3.05
C ARG A 47 -3.32 -11.02 3.21
N ARG A 48 -3.15 -10.33 4.34
CA ARG A 48 -3.78 -9.01 4.57
C ARG A 48 -3.18 -7.93 3.68
N ALA A 49 -1.87 -7.97 3.44
CA ALA A 49 -1.18 -7.09 2.49
C ALA A 49 -1.78 -7.23 1.08
N ARG A 50 -2.04 -8.47 0.64
CA ARG A 50 -2.69 -8.73 -0.65
C ARG A 50 -4.06 -8.07 -0.74
N THR A 51 -4.93 -8.28 0.24
CA THR A 51 -6.27 -7.67 0.26
C THR A 51 -6.17 -6.14 0.24
N ALA A 52 -5.39 -5.56 1.16
CA ALA A 52 -5.19 -4.12 1.24
C ALA A 52 -4.68 -3.50 -0.08
N ALA A 53 -3.70 -4.14 -0.72
CA ALA A 53 -3.15 -3.67 -1.99
C ALA A 53 -4.18 -3.70 -3.12
N ILE A 54 -4.96 -4.78 -3.21
CA ILE A 54 -5.98 -4.95 -4.25
C ILE A 54 -7.11 -3.93 -4.06
N GLU A 55 -7.65 -3.78 -2.85
CA GLU A 55 -8.76 -2.86 -2.59
C GLU A 55 -8.34 -1.39 -2.79
N LEU A 56 -7.17 -1.00 -2.26
CA LEU A 56 -6.68 0.36 -2.44
C LEU A 56 -6.37 0.67 -3.92
N HIS A 57 -5.87 -0.31 -4.67
CA HIS A 57 -5.68 -0.17 -6.11
C HIS A 57 -7.01 -0.04 -6.88
N GLN A 58 -8.00 -0.86 -6.52
CA GLN A 58 -9.31 -0.93 -7.17
C GLN A 58 -10.17 0.33 -6.93
N LEU A 59 -9.85 1.14 -5.93
CA LEU A 59 -10.50 2.44 -5.72
C LEU A 59 -10.39 3.35 -6.97
N SER A 60 -9.32 3.19 -7.79
CA SER A 60 -9.24 3.90 -9.08
C SER A 60 -10.35 3.49 -10.05
N ASP A 61 -10.73 2.20 -10.09
CA ASP A 61 -11.83 1.72 -10.92
C ASP A 61 -13.17 2.24 -10.43
N VAL A 62 -13.36 2.32 -9.11
CA VAL A 62 -14.56 2.93 -8.50
C VAL A 62 -14.66 4.40 -8.89
N ALA A 63 -13.58 5.17 -8.77
CA ALA A 63 -13.57 6.59 -9.14
C ALA A 63 -13.76 6.84 -10.65
N LEU A 64 -13.38 5.89 -11.51
CA LEU A 64 -13.67 5.98 -12.94
C LEU A 64 -15.15 5.68 -13.24
N LYS A 65 -15.72 4.67 -12.58
CA LYS A 65 -17.05 4.14 -12.90
C LYS A 65 -18.19 4.83 -12.16
N ALA A 66 -17.91 5.43 -11.02
CA ALA A 66 -18.89 6.11 -10.19
C ALA A 66 -18.63 7.62 -10.18
N PRO A 67 -19.61 8.45 -10.59
CA PRO A 67 -19.51 9.90 -10.44
C PRO A 67 -19.32 10.29 -8.97
N SER A 68 -18.34 11.15 -8.71
CA SER A 68 -18.13 11.80 -7.41
C SER A 68 -18.20 13.32 -7.61
N PRO A 69 -18.91 14.07 -6.76
CA PRO A 69 -18.92 15.53 -6.82
C PRO A 69 -17.56 16.15 -6.40
N GLU A 70 -16.73 15.41 -5.67
CA GLU A 70 -15.42 15.87 -5.19
C GLU A 70 -14.32 15.69 -6.24
N LEU A 71 -14.55 14.86 -7.27
CA LEU A 71 -13.58 14.52 -8.29
C LEU A 71 -13.97 15.10 -9.65
N PRO A 72 -12.99 15.47 -10.50
CA PRO A 72 -13.27 15.75 -11.89
C PRO A 72 -13.75 14.47 -12.60
N SER A 73 -14.47 14.64 -13.71
CA SER A 73 -14.80 13.51 -14.56
C SER A 73 -13.54 12.99 -15.26
N PHE A 74 -13.25 11.70 -15.10
CA PHE A 74 -12.13 11.03 -15.75
C PHE A 74 -12.60 10.26 -16.98
N SER A 75 -11.83 10.31 -18.07
CA SER A 75 -12.16 9.57 -19.30
C SER A 75 -11.55 8.17 -19.30
N THR A 76 -10.40 8.00 -18.67
CA THR A 76 -9.68 6.73 -18.61
C THR A 76 -9.19 6.41 -17.20
N ILE A 77 -8.91 5.14 -16.95
CA ILE A 77 -8.30 4.71 -15.68
C ILE A 77 -6.89 5.30 -15.49
N ALA A 78 -6.20 5.61 -16.59
CA ALA A 78 -4.90 6.26 -16.54
C ALA A 78 -5.02 7.68 -15.99
N ASP A 79 -6.07 8.42 -16.36
CA ASP A 79 -6.30 9.78 -15.85
C ASP A 79 -6.53 9.78 -14.33
N VAL A 80 -7.33 8.83 -13.82
CA VAL A 80 -7.55 8.66 -12.39
C VAL A 80 -6.23 8.42 -11.66
N ARG A 81 -5.45 7.44 -12.14
CA ARG A 81 -4.17 7.05 -11.52
C ARG A 81 -3.16 8.20 -11.58
N SER A 82 -3.09 8.94 -12.69
CA SER A 82 -2.25 10.14 -12.83
C SER A 82 -2.65 11.25 -11.85
N ALA A 83 -3.95 11.48 -11.65
CA ALA A 83 -4.44 12.47 -10.71
C ALA A 83 -4.06 12.11 -9.26
N VAL A 84 -4.27 10.85 -8.84
CA VAL A 84 -3.85 10.39 -7.51
C VAL A 84 -2.32 10.43 -7.37
N GLN A 85 -1.59 10.03 -8.41
CA GLN A 85 -0.13 10.06 -8.43
C GLN A 85 0.42 11.48 -8.25
N GLY A 86 -0.24 12.50 -8.81
CA GLY A 86 0.10 13.91 -8.61
C GLY A 86 -0.03 14.39 -7.15
N CYS A 87 -0.85 13.71 -6.34
CA CYS A 87 -1.03 13.99 -4.91
C CYS A 87 -0.17 13.08 -3.99
N CYS A 88 0.64 12.19 -4.56
CA CYS A 88 1.37 11.16 -3.83
C CYS A 88 2.74 11.65 -3.38
N LEU A 89 2.84 11.91 -2.08
CA LEU A 89 4.01 12.44 -1.40
C LEU A 89 4.56 11.40 -0.43
N PHE A 90 5.88 11.35 -0.30
CA PHE A 90 6.56 10.42 0.61
C PHE A 90 6.32 10.84 2.06
N LEU A 91 5.52 10.07 2.80
CA LEU A 91 5.26 10.27 4.22
C LEU A 91 4.99 11.74 4.61
N ARG A 92 4.23 12.43 3.75
CA ARG A 92 3.84 13.85 3.90
C ARG A 92 4.99 14.86 3.80
N THR A 93 6.16 14.47 3.32
CA THR A 93 7.22 15.41 2.90
C THR A 93 6.83 16.08 1.58
N SER A 94 7.70 16.97 1.07
CA SER A 94 7.56 17.56 -0.27
C SER A 94 7.96 16.61 -1.40
N ASP A 95 8.53 15.44 -1.09
CA ASP A 95 9.10 14.56 -2.10
C ASP A 95 8.00 13.73 -2.77
N GLN A 96 7.89 13.85 -4.09
CA GLN A 96 6.97 13.01 -4.87
C GLN A 96 7.52 11.59 -5.00
N VAL A 97 6.62 10.60 -4.90
CA VAL A 97 6.95 9.18 -5.04
C VAL A 97 5.97 8.47 -5.94
N ALA A 98 6.48 7.58 -6.79
CA ALA A 98 5.70 6.80 -7.76
C ALA A 98 4.91 5.62 -7.12
N ASP A 99 4.33 5.82 -5.95
CA ASP A 99 3.74 4.74 -5.14
C ASP A 99 2.39 4.27 -5.65
N VAL A 100 1.65 5.08 -6.42
CA VAL A 100 0.43 4.63 -7.10
C VAL A 100 0.78 3.58 -8.18
N SER A 101 1.88 3.82 -8.90
CA SER A 101 2.40 2.87 -9.90
C SER A 101 2.95 1.61 -9.24
N LEU A 102 3.73 1.76 -8.16
CA LEU A 102 4.24 0.62 -7.40
C LEU A 102 3.10 -0.24 -6.81
N LEU A 103 2.10 0.40 -6.20
CA LEU A 103 0.94 -0.29 -5.64
C LEU A 103 0.20 -1.10 -6.70
N ARG A 104 0.03 -0.54 -7.90
CA ARG A 104 -0.55 -1.26 -9.03
C ARG A 104 0.28 -2.50 -9.38
N ASP A 105 1.61 -2.36 -9.47
CA ASP A 105 2.48 -3.52 -9.76
C ASP A 105 2.38 -4.60 -8.68
N VAL A 106 2.30 -4.21 -7.41
CA VAL A 106 2.11 -5.12 -6.26
C VAL A 106 0.75 -5.82 -6.34
N ALA A 107 -0.33 -5.09 -6.61
CA ALA A 107 -1.66 -5.66 -6.75
C ALA A 107 -1.75 -6.64 -7.93
N ASP A 108 -1.16 -6.29 -9.08
CA ASP A 108 -1.07 -7.16 -10.26
C ASP A 108 -0.27 -8.43 -9.91
N ALA A 109 0.89 -8.31 -9.27
CA ALA A 109 1.71 -9.45 -8.85
C ALA A 109 0.95 -10.38 -7.91
N PHE A 110 0.22 -9.84 -6.91
CA PHE A 110 -0.59 -10.67 -6.04
C PHE A 110 -1.73 -11.39 -6.76
N LYS A 111 -2.32 -10.80 -7.80
CA LYS A 111 -3.40 -11.41 -8.58
C LYS A 111 -2.88 -12.49 -9.53
N HIS A 112 -1.76 -12.23 -10.21
CA HIS A 112 -1.29 -13.03 -11.35
C HIS A 112 0.00 -13.84 -11.07
N CYS A 113 0.54 -13.76 -9.86
CA CYS A 113 1.87 -14.27 -9.46
C CYS A 113 3.04 -13.52 -10.13
N VAL A 114 2.94 -13.27 -11.44
CA VAL A 114 3.84 -12.41 -12.22
C VAL A 114 2.98 -11.33 -12.90
N PRO A 115 3.35 -10.04 -12.80
CA PRO A 115 2.60 -9.00 -13.51
C PRO A 115 2.61 -9.20 -15.03
N ASP A 116 1.44 -9.12 -15.67
CA ASP A 116 1.31 -9.27 -17.12
C ASP A 116 1.92 -8.09 -17.92
N ARG A 117 2.28 -7.00 -17.24
CA ARG A 117 2.81 -5.78 -17.87
C ARG A 117 4.33 -5.78 -17.94
N GLU A 118 4.87 -5.51 -19.13
CA GLU A 118 6.32 -5.47 -19.36
C GLU A 118 7.05 -4.42 -18.50
N ASN A 119 6.44 -3.23 -18.34
CA ASN A 119 7.03 -2.08 -17.65
C ASN A 119 6.80 -2.05 -16.13
N THR A 120 6.68 -3.21 -15.48
CA THR A 120 6.54 -3.29 -14.02
C THR A 120 7.85 -3.02 -13.29
N SER A 121 7.77 -2.37 -12.13
CA SER A 121 8.91 -2.07 -11.26
C SER A 121 9.34 -3.26 -10.38
N ILE A 122 8.54 -4.31 -10.28
CA ILE A 122 8.83 -5.55 -9.52
C ILE A 122 8.76 -6.77 -10.44
N ARG A 123 9.42 -7.88 -10.07
CA ARG A 123 9.48 -9.10 -10.89
C ARG A 123 8.25 -10.00 -10.75
N GLY A 124 7.66 -10.06 -9.57
CA GLY A 124 6.62 -11.03 -9.22
C GLY A 124 6.16 -10.85 -7.79
N ALA A 125 5.26 -11.73 -7.35
CA ALA A 125 4.77 -11.78 -5.97
C ALA A 125 5.90 -12.11 -4.97
N ASP A 126 6.93 -12.82 -5.42
CA ASP A 126 8.16 -13.12 -4.67
C ASP A 126 8.98 -11.87 -4.33
N ALA A 127 8.73 -10.75 -5.01
CA ALA A 127 9.32 -9.46 -4.67
C ALA A 127 8.63 -8.77 -3.48
N VAL A 128 7.50 -9.31 -3.00
CA VAL A 128 6.72 -8.79 -1.87
C VAL A 128 6.76 -9.80 -0.73
N ILE A 129 7.64 -9.57 0.24
CA ILE A 129 7.96 -10.56 1.28
C ILE A 129 7.96 -9.92 2.67
N ALA A 130 7.58 -10.69 3.67
CA ALA A 130 7.74 -10.31 5.06
C ALA A 130 9.17 -10.67 5.50
N VAL A 131 9.99 -9.65 5.74
CA VAL A 131 11.41 -9.79 6.07
C VAL A 131 11.90 -8.57 6.86
N SER A 132 12.94 -8.75 7.67
CA SER A 132 13.66 -7.60 8.24
C SER A 132 14.29 -6.78 7.12
N SER A 133 14.10 -5.46 7.17
CA SER A 133 14.81 -4.56 6.25
C SER A 133 16.28 -4.37 6.62
N GLY A 134 16.64 -4.66 7.88
CA GLY A 134 17.91 -4.27 8.48
C GLY A 134 17.99 -2.76 8.75
N PHE A 135 19.00 -2.37 9.54
CA PHE A 135 19.30 -0.97 9.84
C PHE A 135 19.80 -0.26 8.58
N GLY A 136 19.17 0.88 8.24
CA GLY A 136 19.53 1.67 7.05
C GLY A 136 19.14 1.02 5.71
N GLY A 137 18.36 -0.07 5.72
CA GLY A 137 17.94 -0.76 4.50
C GLY A 137 16.80 -0.10 3.73
N LEU A 138 16.21 0.97 4.29
CA LEU A 138 15.13 1.77 3.70
C LEU A 138 15.47 3.26 3.81
N ARG A 139 14.65 4.11 3.18
CA ARG A 139 14.78 5.57 3.28
C ARG A 139 14.55 6.05 4.72
N SER A 140 15.10 7.21 5.06
CA SER A 140 14.89 7.80 6.39
C SER A 140 13.40 8.01 6.67
N GLY A 141 12.94 7.56 7.84
CA GLY A 141 11.53 7.60 8.26
C GLY A 141 10.64 6.51 7.65
N GLU A 142 11.18 5.63 6.81
CA GLU A 142 10.41 4.54 6.17
C GLU A 142 10.44 3.24 6.97
N GLY A 143 9.27 2.61 7.11
CA GLY A 143 9.13 1.31 7.76
C GLY A 143 9.30 1.34 9.28
N LYS A 144 9.40 0.15 9.87
CA LYS A 144 9.57 -0.04 11.32
C LYS A 144 10.96 0.39 11.81
N TYR A 145 11.00 0.97 13.02
CA TYR A 145 12.24 1.31 13.71
C TYR A 145 13.16 0.09 13.87
N GLY A 146 14.47 0.31 13.72
CA GLY A 146 15.47 -0.77 13.79
C GLY A 146 15.44 -1.77 12.63
N GLY A 147 14.54 -1.58 11.66
CA GLY A 147 14.38 -2.50 10.53
C GLY A 147 13.76 -3.84 10.92
N ALA A 148 12.86 -3.84 11.91
CA ALA A 148 12.10 -5.02 12.30
C ALA A 148 11.35 -5.64 11.10
N GLU A 149 10.99 -6.91 11.26
CA GLU A 149 10.30 -7.67 10.22
C GLU A 149 8.97 -7.02 9.84
N GLN A 150 8.76 -6.84 8.54
CA GLN A 150 7.58 -6.19 7.96
C GLN A 150 7.47 -6.59 6.48
N VAL A 151 6.35 -6.29 5.83
CA VAL A 151 6.25 -6.52 4.38
C VAL A 151 7.07 -5.49 3.59
N ILE A 152 8.06 -5.99 2.85
CA ILE A 152 8.97 -5.24 1.99
C ILE A 152 8.69 -5.55 0.52
N VAL A 153 8.72 -4.52 -0.30
CA VAL A 153 8.65 -4.61 -1.76
C VAL A 153 10.02 -4.33 -2.37
N SER A 154 10.59 -5.31 -3.08
CA SER A 154 11.88 -5.19 -3.75
C SER A 154 11.69 -4.83 -5.24
N ARG A 155 12.21 -3.67 -5.65
CA ARG A 155 12.14 -3.21 -7.04
C ARG A 155 13.28 -3.81 -7.87
N LYS A 156 13.06 -3.93 -9.19
CA LYS A 156 14.06 -4.38 -10.18
C LYS A 156 15.34 -3.53 -10.16
N ALA A 157 15.22 -2.24 -9.83
CA ALA A 157 16.34 -1.30 -9.71
C ALA A 157 17.15 -1.45 -8.40
N GLY A 158 16.80 -2.41 -7.52
CA GLY A 158 17.48 -2.67 -6.25
C GLY A 158 16.93 -1.88 -5.06
N GLU A 159 16.08 -0.88 -5.30
CA GLU A 159 15.39 -0.15 -4.25
C GLU A 159 14.38 -1.04 -3.50
N LYS A 160 14.34 -0.91 -2.18
CA LYS A 160 13.34 -1.54 -1.31
C LYS A 160 12.39 -0.48 -0.76
N ARG A 161 11.12 -0.85 -0.60
CA ARG A 161 10.08 0.00 -0.01
C ARG A 161 9.30 -0.76 1.06
N ALA A 162 8.97 -0.11 2.17
CA ALA A 162 8.04 -0.68 3.13
C ALA A 162 6.62 -0.58 2.57
N LEU A 163 5.90 -1.70 2.53
CA LEU A 163 4.55 -1.72 1.98
C LEU A 163 3.59 -0.85 2.81
N SER A 164 3.80 -0.76 4.12
CA SER A 164 3.07 0.16 5.00
C SER A 164 3.21 1.63 4.58
N SER A 165 4.41 2.05 4.17
CA SER A 165 4.64 3.41 3.67
C SER A 165 4.02 3.64 2.29
N VAL A 166 4.07 2.64 1.40
CA VAL A 166 3.37 2.70 0.10
C VAL A 166 1.87 2.88 0.31
N PHE A 167 1.26 2.10 1.21
CA PHE A 167 -0.14 2.23 1.57
C PHE A 167 -0.47 3.61 2.13
N GLN A 168 0.33 4.11 3.08
CA GLN A 168 0.12 5.44 3.65
C GLN A 168 0.18 6.54 2.57
N ASN A 169 1.18 6.48 1.68
CA ASN A 169 1.38 7.51 0.66
C ASN A 169 0.24 7.54 -0.36
N VAL A 170 -0.23 6.37 -0.81
CA VAL A 170 -1.34 6.28 -1.75
C VAL A 170 -2.68 6.63 -1.09
N PHE A 171 -2.89 6.19 0.15
CA PHE A 171 -4.07 6.55 0.92
C PHE A 171 -4.15 8.07 1.17
N ASP A 172 -3.06 8.69 1.62
CA ASP A 172 -2.99 10.14 1.80
C ASP A 172 -3.20 10.88 0.47
N ALA A 173 -2.71 10.34 -0.65
CA ALA A 173 -2.93 10.91 -1.98
C ALA A 173 -4.42 10.94 -2.35
N TRP A 174 -5.14 9.84 -2.07
CA TRP A 174 -6.59 9.80 -2.22
C TRP A 174 -7.30 10.80 -1.33
N MET A 175 -6.92 10.88 -0.05
CA MET A 175 -7.51 11.83 0.89
C MET A 175 -7.30 13.28 0.44
N ARG A 176 -6.10 13.63 -0.06
CA ARG A 176 -5.82 14.96 -0.65
C ARG A 176 -6.69 15.22 -1.88
N LEU A 177 -6.76 14.26 -2.80
CA LEU A 177 -7.54 14.40 -4.03
C LEU A 177 -9.03 14.58 -3.73
N LEU A 178 -9.56 13.86 -2.75
CA LEU A 178 -10.95 13.94 -2.27
C LEU A 178 -11.19 15.07 -1.25
N ARG A 179 -10.18 15.92 -0.99
CA ARG A 179 -10.22 17.03 -0.03
C ARG A 179 -10.65 16.64 1.38
N GLN A 180 -10.33 15.41 1.77
CA GLN A 180 -10.60 14.88 3.10
C GLN A 180 -9.43 15.15 4.04
N PRO A 181 -9.69 15.32 5.36
CA PRO A 181 -8.62 15.51 6.33
C PRO A 181 -7.72 14.28 6.44
N LEU A 182 -6.40 14.49 6.52
CA LEU A 182 -5.46 13.39 6.72
C LEU A 182 -5.54 12.89 8.18
N PRO A 183 -5.72 11.58 8.42
CA PRO A 183 -5.60 11.00 9.76
C PRO A 183 -4.15 11.06 10.26
N SER A 184 -3.87 10.61 11.50
CA SER A 184 -2.47 10.40 11.92
C SER A 184 -1.77 9.36 11.04
N ILE A 185 -0.44 9.42 10.93
CA ILE A 185 0.31 8.41 10.18
C ILE A 185 0.10 7.04 10.84
N GLY A 186 -0.19 6.02 10.04
CA GLY A 186 -0.55 4.68 10.49
C GLY A 186 -2.00 4.54 10.96
N ALA A 187 -2.78 5.62 11.02
CA ALA A 187 -4.23 5.54 11.12
C ALA A 187 -4.80 5.66 9.71
N PHE A 188 -5.55 4.66 9.26
CA PHE A 188 -6.19 4.66 7.95
C PHE A 188 -7.60 5.20 8.04
#